data_AF-A0A914X5T6-F1
#
_entry.id   AF-A0A914X5T6-F1
#
_cell.length_a   1.000
_cell.length_b   1.000
_cell.length_c   1.000
_cell.angle_alpha   90.00
_cell.angle_beta   90.00
_cell.angle_gamma   90.00
#
_symmetry.space_group_name_H-M   'P 1'
#
loop_
_entity.id
_entity.type
_entity.pdbx_description
1 polymer ?
#
loop_
_entity_poly.entity_id
_entity_poly.type
_entity_poly.pdbx_seq_one_letter_code
_entity_poly.pdbx_strand_id
1 'polypeptide(L)'
;MKRKQRSSEPNDRATRTRGLFKIILEHDHVVPSCPHGPCLLFERQKEGGQQFFSCAVHRSNKCSFHRTVVANKVARSSAAAIDIDEPSHQLLRKRFVRLAKNPDEASFCRTCSALISSDKLEKHAESAGHSVIQGLTKQQLLRPTTLLTALSNNDSEAQYWFDQNTLDVVRSLVTSGAFNGVLCVGAPVVFEELRAKKVTRVFLLDYDARFMKFIKPTEMARYSMLVDHFFDARGAEECARFLAETNKLLIVADPPFGAMVSPLLKSLEQIAQRHKLLHEGASVECRKLVALPYFLEKQVKDYDANMKITDFKVSFV
;
A
#
# COMPACT_ATOMS: atom_id res chain seq x y z
N MET A 1 15.77 -5.45 -53.54
CA MET A 1 14.71 -5.11 -52.56
C MET A 1 14.66 -6.19 -51.49
N LYS A 2 15.30 -5.98 -50.33
CA LYS A 2 15.25 -6.92 -49.19
C LYS A 2 14.35 -6.33 -48.10
N ARG A 3 13.22 -7.01 -47.83
CA ARG A 3 12.25 -6.68 -46.77
C ARG A 3 12.95 -6.71 -45.41
N LYS A 4 13.00 -5.57 -44.72
CA LYS A 4 13.35 -5.49 -43.29
C LYS A 4 12.29 -6.26 -42.48
N GLN A 5 12.70 -7.33 -41.82
CA GLN A 5 11.90 -7.95 -40.76
C GLN A 5 11.77 -6.92 -39.62
N ARG A 6 10.53 -6.49 -39.36
CA ARG A 6 10.18 -5.80 -38.11
C ARG A 6 10.24 -6.84 -36.99
N SER A 7 11.14 -6.64 -36.04
CA SER A 7 11.07 -7.29 -34.74
C SER A 7 9.77 -6.85 -34.05
N SER A 8 8.84 -7.78 -33.85
CA SER A 8 7.61 -7.56 -33.10
C SER A 8 7.94 -7.33 -31.63
N GLU A 9 7.67 -6.13 -31.13
CA GLU A 9 7.63 -5.86 -29.69
C GLU A 9 6.57 -6.78 -29.04
N PRO A 10 6.88 -7.44 -27.90
CA PRO A 10 5.91 -8.31 -27.25
C PRO A 10 4.80 -7.47 -26.60
N ASN A 11 3.56 -7.86 -26.88
CA ASN A 11 2.35 -7.21 -26.39
C ASN A 11 2.19 -7.47 -24.87
N ASP A 12 2.51 -6.45 -24.07
CA ASP A 12 2.64 -6.42 -22.60
C ASP A 12 1.33 -6.58 -21.80
N ARG A 13 0.25 -7.08 -22.40
CA ARG A 13 -1.00 -7.41 -21.68
C ARG A 13 -0.90 -8.70 -20.84
N ALA A 14 0.25 -9.37 -20.85
CA ALA A 14 0.39 -10.75 -20.37
C ALA A 14 0.47 -10.90 -18.84
N THR A 15 0.90 -9.89 -18.09
CA THR A 15 1.08 -9.97 -16.61
C THR A 15 -0.22 -10.20 -15.83
N ARG A 16 -1.38 -10.13 -16.49
CA ARG A 16 -2.71 -10.42 -15.91
C ARG A 16 -3.20 -11.84 -16.10
N THR A 17 -2.60 -12.61 -17.01
CA THR A 17 -3.15 -13.92 -17.36
C THR A 17 -2.68 -14.95 -16.33
N ARG A 18 -3.63 -15.41 -15.50
CA ARG A 18 -3.40 -16.54 -14.59
C ARG A 18 -2.78 -17.70 -15.37
N GLY A 19 -1.67 -18.23 -14.86
CA GLY A 19 -0.99 -19.39 -15.44
C GLY A 19 0.06 -19.09 -16.53
N LEU A 20 0.34 -17.83 -16.87
CA LEU A 20 1.47 -17.50 -17.77
C LEU A 20 2.79 -17.28 -17.03
N PHE A 21 2.72 -16.79 -15.79
CA PHE A 21 3.89 -16.41 -15.00
C PHE A 21 3.82 -16.98 -13.58
N LYS A 22 4.98 -17.35 -13.03
CA LYS A 22 5.18 -17.67 -11.63
C LYS A 22 6.05 -16.58 -11.00
N ILE A 23 5.80 -16.26 -9.73
CA ILE A 23 6.65 -15.34 -8.97
C ILE A 23 7.68 -16.16 -8.21
N ILE A 24 8.93 -15.71 -8.25
CA ILE A 24 10.03 -16.32 -7.52
C ILE A 24 10.35 -15.44 -6.31
N LEU A 25 10.08 -15.95 -5.11
CA LEU A 25 10.27 -15.21 -3.86
C LEU A 25 11.68 -15.34 -3.28
N GLU A 26 12.32 -16.49 -3.51
CA GLU A 26 13.67 -16.81 -3.02
C GLU A 26 14.61 -16.91 -4.22
N HIS A 27 15.62 -16.06 -4.27
CA HIS A 27 16.62 -16.03 -5.33
C HIS A 27 17.87 -15.26 -4.87
N ASP A 28 19.02 -15.53 -5.49
CA ASP A 28 20.29 -14.84 -5.18
C ASP A 28 20.57 -13.62 -6.07
N HIS A 29 19.61 -13.26 -6.93
CA HIS A 29 19.75 -12.11 -7.81
C HIS A 29 19.71 -10.78 -7.04
N VAL A 30 20.54 -9.84 -7.48
CA VAL A 30 20.42 -8.43 -7.08
C VAL A 30 19.12 -7.86 -7.63
N VAL A 31 18.19 -7.50 -6.73
CA VAL A 31 16.88 -6.97 -7.10
C VAL A 31 17.04 -5.53 -7.61
N PRO A 32 16.71 -5.25 -8.89
CA PRO A 32 16.69 -3.88 -9.35
C PRO A 32 15.47 -3.14 -8.80
N SER A 33 15.55 -1.81 -8.76
CA SER A 33 14.44 -0.95 -8.36
C SER A 33 13.93 -0.14 -9.55
N CYS A 34 12.65 0.17 -9.51
CA CYS A 34 11.98 1.15 -10.37
C CYS A 34 11.61 2.40 -9.52
N PRO A 35 10.99 3.45 -10.09
CA PRO A 35 10.51 4.59 -9.29
C PRO A 35 9.55 4.22 -8.16
N HIS A 36 8.97 3.02 -8.20
CA HIS A 36 7.98 2.53 -7.23
C HIS A 36 8.57 1.54 -6.21
N GLY A 37 9.91 1.51 -6.09
CA GLY A 37 10.65 0.63 -5.19
C GLY A 37 11.17 -0.66 -5.86
N PRO A 38 11.59 -1.64 -5.05
CA PRO A 38 12.11 -2.92 -5.51
C PRO A 38 11.15 -3.67 -6.43
N CYS A 39 11.70 -4.34 -7.43
CA CYS A 39 10.94 -5.15 -8.38
C CYS A 39 10.72 -6.58 -7.88
N LEU A 40 9.76 -7.27 -8.48
CA LEU A 40 9.53 -8.70 -8.27
C LEU A 40 10.11 -9.50 -9.43
N LEU A 41 10.59 -10.71 -9.12
CA LEU A 41 11.08 -11.67 -10.11
C LEU A 41 9.94 -12.57 -10.59
N PHE A 42 9.76 -12.62 -11.89
CA PHE A 42 8.78 -13.44 -12.58
C PHE A 42 9.47 -14.47 -13.46
N GLU A 43 8.83 -15.61 -13.66
CA GLU A 43 9.26 -16.68 -14.55
C GLU A 43 8.13 -17.06 -15.52
N ARG A 44 8.44 -17.09 -16.82
CA ARG A 44 7.50 -17.48 -17.87
C ARG A 44 7.33 -19.00 -17.92
N GLN A 45 6.11 -19.48 -17.69
CA GLN A 45 5.82 -20.92 -17.68
C GLN A 45 5.86 -21.55 -19.09
N LYS A 46 5.59 -20.77 -20.16
CA LYS A 46 5.51 -21.28 -21.54
C LYS A 46 6.72 -20.94 -22.43
N GLU A 47 7.58 -20.03 -21.99
CA GLU A 47 8.74 -19.54 -22.77
C GLU A 47 10.06 -20.03 -22.15
N GLY A 48 10.17 -21.34 -21.94
CA GLY A 48 11.40 -21.98 -21.49
C GLY A 48 11.91 -21.53 -20.12
N GLY A 49 11.02 -21.04 -19.23
CA GLY A 49 11.42 -20.59 -17.90
C GLY A 49 12.17 -19.26 -17.89
N GLN A 50 12.02 -18.42 -18.91
CA GLN A 50 12.68 -17.10 -18.92
C GLN A 50 12.26 -16.27 -17.70
N GLN A 51 13.26 -15.80 -16.96
CA GLN A 51 13.07 -14.99 -15.77
C GLN A 51 13.26 -13.50 -16.07
N PHE A 52 12.47 -12.64 -15.41
CA PHE A 52 12.57 -11.19 -15.56
C PHE A 52 12.06 -10.44 -14.33
N PHE A 53 12.63 -9.27 -14.07
CA PHE A 53 12.16 -8.33 -13.05
C PHE A 53 11.13 -7.36 -13.63
N SER A 54 10.07 -7.10 -12.88
CA SER A 54 9.07 -6.08 -13.20
C SER A 54 8.54 -5.38 -11.94
N CYS A 55 7.87 -4.24 -12.13
CA CYS A 55 7.36 -3.40 -11.05
C CYS A 55 6.39 -4.18 -10.14
N ALA A 56 6.56 -4.06 -8.82
CA ALA A 56 5.68 -4.70 -7.85
C ALA A 56 4.31 -4.01 -7.76
N VAL A 57 4.29 -2.68 -7.93
CA VAL A 57 3.10 -1.83 -7.72
C VAL A 57 2.26 -1.71 -8.99
N HIS A 58 2.86 -1.23 -10.08
CA HIS A 58 2.17 -0.99 -11.34
C HIS A 58 2.37 -2.15 -12.30
N ARG A 59 1.30 -2.88 -12.59
CA ARG A 59 1.34 -4.11 -13.40
C ARG A 59 0.90 -3.93 -14.85
N SER A 60 0.56 -2.70 -15.19
CA SER A 60 0.29 -2.25 -16.55
C SER A 60 1.39 -1.31 -17.04
N ASN A 61 1.27 -0.83 -18.27
CA ASN A 61 2.21 0.06 -18.95
C ASN A 61 2.49 1.40 -18.23
N LYS A 62 1.85 1.67 -17.07
CA LYS A 62 2.17 2.81 -16.20
C LYS A 62 3.62 2.77 -15.70
N CYS A 63 4.18 1.58 -15.49
CA CYS A 63 5.61 1.42 -15.25
C CYS A 63 6.18 0.51 -16.33
N SER A 64 7.00 1.07 -17.20
CA SER A 64 7.68 0.34 -18.28
C SER A 64 8.92 -0.43 -17.79
N PHE A 65 9.15 -0.51 -16.48
CA PHE A 65 10.31 -1.21 -15.95
C PHE A 65 10.18 -2.72 -16.18
N HIS A 66 11.06 -3.26 -17.03
CA HIS A 66 11.19 -4.68 -17.30
C HIS A 66 12.66 -5.02 -17.53
N ARG A 67 13.19 -6.03 -16.83
CA ARG A 67 14.57 -6.52 -17.05
C ARG A 67 14.64 -8.04 -17.07
N THR A 68 14.97 -8.60 -18.23
CA THR A 68 15.21 -10.05 -18.37
C THR A 68 16.51 -10.47 -17.70
N VAL A 69 16.49 -11.62 -17.02
CA VAL A 69 17.69 -12.27 -16.48
C VAL A 69 18.37 -13.06 -17.60
N VAL A 70 19.65 -12.80 -17.85
CA VAL A 70 20.43 -13.46 -18.93
C VAL A 70 21.66 -14.11 -18.32
N ALA A 71 21.84 -15.42 -18.53
CA ALA A 71 22.99 -16.19 -18.03
C ALA A 71 23.27 -16.01 -16.52
N ASN A 72 22.20 -16.04 -15.70
CA ASN A 72 22.22 -15.79 -14.24
C ASN A 72 22.78 -14.44 -13.80
N LYS A 73 22.99 -13.51 -14.75
CA LYS A 73 23.41 -12.14 -14.48
C LYS A 73 22.27 -11.21 -14.84
N VAL A 74 21.93 -10.31 -13.92
CA VAL A 74 21.13 -9.15 -14.28
C VAL A 74 22.06 -8.24 -15.07
N ALA A 75 21.68 -7.89 -16.30
CA ALA A 75 22.44 -6.91 -17.08
C ALA A 75 22.62 -5.65 -16.22
N ARG A 76 23.89 -5.31 -15.90
CA ARG A 76 24.21 -4.14 -15.10
C ARG A 76 23.78 -2.91 -15.90
N SER A 77 22.71 -2.26 -15.47
CA SER A 77 22.57 -0.83 -15.70
C SER A 77 22.36 -0.17 -14.36
N SER A 78 23.08 0.94 -14.17
CA SER A 78 22.94 1.86 -13.05
C SER A 78 21.46 2.16 -12.87
N ALA A 79 20.83 1.57 -11.86
CA ALA A 79 19.65 2.18 -11.30
C ALA A 79 20.15 3.51 -10.75
N ALA A 80 19.97 4.59 -11.52
CA ALA A 80 20.05 5.91 -10.93
C ALA A 80 19.09 5.88 -9.74
N ALA A 81 19.59 6.21 -8.55
CA ALA A 81 18.73 6.55 -7.45
C ALA A 81 17.79 7.62 -7.98
N ILE A 82 16.51 7.27 -8.17
CA ILE A 82 15.53 8.25 -8.60
C ILE A 82 15.24 9.04 -7.34
N ASP A 83 15.93 10.16 -7.18
CA ASP A 83 15.54 11.19 -6.22
C ASP A 83 14.16 11.68 -6.68
N ILE A 84 13.11 11.06 -6.16
CA ILE A 84 11.78 11.61 -6.23
C ILE A 84 11.83 12.81 -5.28
N ASP A 85 11.81 14.02 -5.84
CA ASP A 85 11.72 15.28 -5.10
C ASP A 85 10.31 15.42 -4.47
N GLU A 86 9.96 14.47 -3.61
CA GLU A 86 8.72 14.48 -2.87
C GLU A 86 8.96 15.14 -1.50
N PRO A 87 8.12 16.12 -1.11
CA PRO A 87 8.28 16.77 0.19
C PRO A 87 8.24 15.75 1.33
N SER A 88 9.15 15.90 2.29
CA SER A 88 9.16 15.01 3.47
C SER A 88 7.81 14.99 4.20
N HIS A 89 7.49 13.84 4.82
CA HIS A 89 6.24 13.68 5.59
C HIS A 89 6.06 14.80 6.61
N GLN A 90 7.14 15.22 7.28
CA GLN A 90 7.10 16.33 8.22
C GLN A 90 6.65 17.64 7.57
N LEU A 91 7.17 17.95 6.37
CA LEU A 91 6.83 19.19 5.66
C LEU A 91 5.38 19.17 5.18
N LEU A 92 4.93 18.04 4.63
CA LEU A 92 3.53 17.82 4.26
C LEU A 92 2.60 18.04 5.46
N ARG A 93 2.92 17.41 6.59
CA ARG A 93 2.15 17.54 7.83
C ARG A 93 2.15 18.97 8.36
N LYS A 94 3.30 19.66 8.37
CA LYS A 94 3.40 21.06 8.81
C LYS A 94 2.53 22.00 7.97
N ARG A 95 2.55 21.83 6.64
CA ARG A 95 1.68 22.59 5.73
C ARG A 95 0.20 22.31 6.01
N PHE A 96 -0.16 21.04 6.19
CA PHE A 96 -1.52 20.65 6.52
C PHE A 96 -1.99 21.25 7.86
N VAL A 97 -1.21 21.14 8.95
CA VAL A 97 -1.60 21.73 10.26
C VAL A 97 -1.91 23.21 10.12
N ARG A 98 -1.09 23.94 9.36
CA ARG A 98 -1.26 25.38 9.17
C ARG A 98 -2.61 25.71 8.52
N LEU A 99 -2.98 24.99 7.48
CA LEU A 99 -4.23 25.19 6.73
C LEU A 99 -5.45 24.63 7.47
N ALA A 100 -5.27 23.56 8.25
CA ALA A 100 -6.31 22.89 9.01
C ALA A 100 -6.65 23.56 10.36
N LYS A 101 -6.06 24.73 10.67
CA LYS A 101 -6.32 25.43 11.94
C LYS A 101 -7.80 25.82 12.09
N ASN A 102 -8.37 26.38 11.02
CA ASN A 102 -9.78 26.75 10.90
C ASN A 102 -10.39 25.93 9.75
N PRO A 103 -10.85 24.70 10.01
CA PRO A 103 -11.35 23.81 8.95
C PRO A 103 -12.49 24.41 8.11
N ASP A 104 -13.35 25.19 8.75
CA ASP A 104 -14.49 25.89 8.17
C ASP A 104 -14.08 26.98 7.17
N GLU A 105 -12.90 27.57 7.32
CA GLU A 105 -12.31 28.53 6.38
C GLU A 105 -11.43 27.84 5.32
N ALA A 106 -11.12 26.56 5.52
CA ALA A 106 -10.28 25.79 4.62
C ALA A 106 -11.11 25.16 3.49
N SER A 107 -10.46 24.98 2.34
CA SER A 107 -11.03 24.23 1.21
C SER A 107 -10.15 23.04 0.85
N PHE A 108 -10.73 21.99 0.28
CA PHE A 108 -10.01 20.84 -0.22
C PHE A 108 -10.29 20.65 -1.71
N CYS A 109 -9.25 20.68 -2.54
CA CYS A 109 -9.36 20.32 -3.94
C CYS A 109 -9.13 18.82 -4.13
N ARG A 110 -10.15 18.11 -4.63
CA ARG A 110 -10.08 16.68 -4.97
C ARG A 110 -9.14 16.43 -6.14
N THR A 111 -9.14 17.32 -7.14
CA THR A 111 -8.29 17.20 -8.34
C THR A 111 -6.81 17.27 -7.98
N CYS A 112 -6.41 18.22 -7.13
CA CYS A 112 -5.03 18.34 -6.67
C CYS A 112 -4.71 17.48 -5.43
N SER A 113 -5.74 16.89 -4.81
CA SER A 113 -5.64 16.21 -3.52
C SER A 113 -4.92 17.07 -2.45
N ALA A 114 -5.32 18.33 -2.33
CA ALA A 114 -4.62 19.32 -1.49
C ALA A 114 -5.59 20.29 -0.79
N LEU A 115 -5.22 20.71 0.42
CA LEU A 115 -5.87 21.85 1.08
C LEU A 115 -5.50 23.15 0.36
N ILE A 116 -6.50 23.98 0.14
CA ILE A 116 -6.41 25.30 -0.49
C ILE A 116 -6.73 26.35 0.58
N SER A 117 -5.88 27.36 0.67
CA SER A 117 -6.11 28.51 1.54
C SER A 117 -7.12 29.46 0.92
N SER A 118 -7.87 30.17 1.75
CA SER A 118 -8.99 31.03 1.31
C SER A 118 -8.53 32.12 0.33
N ASP A 119 -7.33 32.69 0.52
CA ASP A 119 -6.72 33.69 -0.37
C ASP A 119 -6.38 33.18 -1.77
N LYS A 120 -6.32 31.86 -1.95
CA LYS A 120 -6.01 31.22 -3.25
C LYS A 120 -7.23 30.56 -3.87
N LEU A 121 -8.37 30.55 -3.17
CA LEU A 121 -9.54 29.79 -3.57
C LEU A 121 -10.12 30.29 -4.89
N GLU A 122 -10.30 31.60 -5.06
CA GLU A 122 -10.87 32.19 -6.28
C GLU A 122 -10.05 31.79 -7.51
N LYS A 123 -8.76 32.11 -7.50
CA LYS A 123 -7.82 31.74 -8.59
C LYS A 123 -7.76 30.23 -8.84
N HIS A 124 -7.92 29.42 -7.80
CA HIS A 124 -7.90 27.97 -7.92
C HIS A 124 -9.22 27.43 -8.49
N ALA A 125 -10.36 28.01 -8.11
CA ALA A 125 -11.68 27.63 -8.61
C ALA A 125 -11.88 28.06 -10.07
N GLU A 126 -11.26 29.17 -10.49
CA GLU A 126 -11.23 29.63 -11.88
C GLU A 126 -10.42 28.72 -12.81
N SER A 127 -9.50 27.91 -12.26
CA SER A 127 -8.78 26.93 -13.06
C SER A 127 -9.73 25.81 -13.51
N ALA A 128 -9.84 25.63 -14.84
CA ALA A 128 -10.84 24.76 -15.44
C ALA A 128 -10.74 23.30 -14.94
N GLY A 129 -11.84 22.79 -14.39
CA GLY A 129 -12.00 21.36 -14.05
C GLY A 129 -11.57 20.96 -12.64
N HIS A 130 -11.29 21.90 -11.74
CA HIS A 130 -10.97 21.57 -10.34
C HIS A 130 -12.23 21.33 -9.50
N SER A 131 -12.29 20.20 -8.80
CA SER A 131 -13.38 19.87 -7.86
C SER A 131 -12.99 20.27 -6.45
N VAL A 132 -13.65 21.28 -5.89
CA VAL A 132 -13.32 21.85 -4.58
C VAL A 132 -14.47 21.65 -3.59
N ILE A 133 -14.12 21.24 -2.37
CA ILE A 133 -15.02 21.20 -1.20
C ILE A 133 -14.63 22.38 -0.31
N GLN A 134 -15.58 23.25 -0.02
CA GLN A 134 -15.41 24.38 0.90
C GLN A 134 -16.07 24.05 2.25
N GLY A 135 -15.68 24.74 3.32
CA GLY A 135 -16.30 24.58 4.63
C GLY A 135 -16.04 23.20 5.24
N LEU A 136 -14.77 22.84 5.41
CA LEU A 136 -14.42 21.52 5.94
C LEU A 136 -14.75 21.40 7.42
N THR A 137 -15.11 20.19 7.84
CA THR A 137 -15.29 19.87 9.26
C THR A 137 -14.02 19.22 9.82
N LYS A 138 -13.84 19.30 11.14
CA LYS A 138 -12.80 18.54 11.84
C LYS A 138 -12.91 17.04 11.58
N GLN A 139 -14.13 16.51 11.46
CA GLN A 139 -14.37 15.09 11.18
C GLN A 139 -13.86 14.68 9.80
N GLN A 140 -14.08 15.49 8.77
CA GLN A 140 -13.55 15.24 7.42
C GLN A 140 -12.02 15.22 7.39
N LEU A 141 -11.37 16.11 8.16
CA LEU A 141 -9.90 16.11 8.26
C LEU A 141 -9.33 14.90 9.02
N LEU A 142 -10.13 14.30 9.91
CA LEU A 142 -9.78 13.05 10.61
C LEU A 142 -10.08 11.80 9.78
N ARG A 143 -10.95 11.90 8.77
CA ARG A 143 -11.33 10.83 7.85
C ARG A 143 -11.01 11.20 6.39
N PRO A 144 -9.72 11.30 6.01
CA PRO A 144 -9.32 11.67 4.65
C PRO A 144 -9.96 10.85 3.53
N THR A 145 -10.40 9.61 3.76
CA THR A 145 -11.16 8.83 2.75
C THR A 145 -12.49 9.48 2.34
N THR A 146 -13.05 10.40 3.14
CA THR A 146 -14.23 11.20 2.77
C THR A 146 -13.90 12.38 1.82
N LEU A 147 -12.63 12.78 1.79
CA LEU A 147 -12.12 13.90 0.99
C LEU A 147 -11.42 13.41 -0.28
N LEU A 148 -10.56 12.40 -0.14
CA LEU A 148 -9.79 11.79 -1.21
C LEU A 148 -10.69 10.91 -2.07
N THR A 149 -10.63 11.10 -3.38
CA THR A 149 -11.23 10.16 -4.33
C THR A 149 -10.43 8.85 -4.28
N ALA A 150 -11.13 7.73 -4.11
CA ALA A 150 -10.56 6.39 -4.20
C ALA A 150 -9.88 6.21 -5.56
N LEU A 151 -8.66 5.68 -5.56
CA LEU A 151 -7.95 5.35 -6.79
C LEU A 151 -8.56 4.07 -7.36
N SER A 152 -9.56 4.20 -8.23
CA SER A 152 -10.28 3.05 -8.82
C SER A 152 -9.54 2.36 -9.96
N ASN A 153 -8.23 2.62 -10.13
CA ASN A 153 -7.47 1.97 -11.19
C ASN A 153 -7.09 0.54 -10.78
N ASN A 154 -7.84 -0.41 -11.35
CA ASN A 154 -7.73 -1.87 -11.14
C ASN A 154 -6.31 -2.45 -11.35
N ASP A 155 -5.38 -1.69 -11.95
CA ASP A 155 -4.06 -2.17 -12.33
C ASP A 155 -2.97 -1.97 -11.26
N SER A 156 -3.18 -1.07 -10.30
CA SER A 156 -2.11 -0.66 -9.38
C SER A 156 -2.56 -0.22 -7.99
N GLU A 157 -3.69 0.47 -7.88
CA GLU A 157 -4.06 1.19 -6.64
C GLU A 157 -5.53 1.01 -6.29
N ALA A 158 -6.15 -0.08 -6.74
CA ALA A 158 -7.58 -0.32 -6.59
C ALA A 158 -8.01 -0.26 -5.12
N GLN A 159 -8.52 0.92 -4.72
CA GLN A 159 -8.94 1.25 -3.37
C GLN A 159 -10.45 1.03 -3.26
N TYR A 160 -10.86 0.15 -2.36
CA TYR A 160 -12.25 -0.08 -2.02
C TYR A 160 -12.41 0.14 -0.53
N TRP A 161 -13.44 0.87 -0.13
CA TRP A 161 -13.61 1.28 1.26
C TRP A 161 -14.55 0.33 1.97
N PHE A 162 -14.09 -0.33 3.04
CA PHE A 162 -14.96 -1.16 3.85
C PHE A 162 -16.18 -0.38 4.34
N ASP A 163 -17.33 -1.05 4.31
CA ASP A 163 -18.56 -0.50 4.86
C ASP A 163 -18.56 -0.50 6.39
N GLN A 164 -19.54 0.19 6.98
CA GLN A 164 -19.61 0.33 8.43
C GLN A 164 -19.77 -1.02 9.14
N ASN A 165 -20.50 -1.98 8.54
CA ASN A 165 -20.68 -3.32 9.11
C ASN A 165 -19.34 -4.06 9.23
N THR A 166 -18.53 -4.04 8.17
CA THR A 166 -17.19 -4.63 8.17
C THR A 166 -16.30 -3.96 9.22
N LEU A 167 -16.32 -2.63 9.30
CA LEU A 167 -15.55 -1.87 10.29
C LEU A 167 -15.97 -2.19 11.73
N ASP A 168 -17.27 -2.39 11.97
CA ASP A 168 -17.80 -2.78 13.28
C ASP A 168 -17.32 -4.17 13.71
N VAL A 169 -17.26 -5.12 12.77
CA VAL A 169 -16.69 -6.45 13.02
C VAL A 169 -15.20 -6.36 13.34
N VAL A 170 -14.41 -5.63 12.55
CA VAL A 170 -12.97 -5.43 12.82
C VAL A 170 -12.76 -4.81 14.20
N ARG A 171 -13.50 -3.76 14.54
CA ARG A 171 -13.42 -3.13 15.88
C ARG A 171 -13.77 -4.12 16.99
N SER A 172 -14.80 -4.93 16.78
CA SER A 172 -15.22 -5.94 17.75
C SER A 172 -14.13 -6.98 17.98
N LEU A 173 -13.47 -7.45 16.92
CA LEU A 173 -12.33 -8.37 16.99
C LEU A 173 -11.13 -7.75 17.72
N VAL A 174 -10.82 -6.48 17.46
CA VAL A 174 -9.74 -5.76 18.14
C VAL A 174 -10.01 -5.70 19.65
N THR A 175 -11.24 -5.35 20.03
CA THR A 175 -11.64 -5.17 21.42
C THR A 175 -11.73 -6.51 22.17
N SER A 176 -12.42 -7.51 21.59
CA SER A 176 -12.60 -8.83 22.22
C SER A 176 -11.29 -9.62 22.28
N GLY A 177 -10.42 -9.44 21.29
CA GLY A 177 -9.08 -10.00 21.28
C GLY A 177 -8.10 -9.29 22.22
N ALA A 178 -8.48 -8.14 22.81
CA ALA A 178 -7.61 -7.32 23.64
C ALA A 178 -6.29 -6.92 22.94
N PHE A 179 -6.35 -6.64 21.64
CA PHE A 179 -5.17 -6.20 20.88
C PHE A 179 -4.77 -4.78 21.28
N ASN A 180 -3.51 -4.59 21.70
CA ASN A 180 -2.99 -3.27 22.06
C ASN A 180 -2.28 -2.55 20.91
N GLY A 181 -2.20 -3.20 19.74
CA GLY A 181 -1.72 -2.61 18.50
C GLY A 181 -2.46 -3.14 17.28
N VAL A 182 -2.83 -2.25 16.35
CA VAL A 182 -3.30 -2.63 15.02
C VAL A 182 -2.43 -1.97 13.94
N LEU A 183 -1.80 -2.80 13.10
CA LEU A 183 -1.08 -2.35 11.92
C LEU A 183 -1.97 -2.50 10.70
N CYS A 184 -2.41 -1.37 10.14
CA CYS A 184 -3.20 -1.34 8.91
C CYS A 184 -2.27 -1.32 7.70
N VAL A 185 -2.39 -2.31 6.80
CA VAL A 185 -1.58 -2.41 5.57
C VAL A 185 -2.49 -2.25 4.36
N GLY A 186 -2.46 -1.09 3.72
CA GLY A 186 -3.39 -0.73 2.65
C GLY A 186 -4.85 -0.56 3.10
N ALA A 187 -5.10 -0.44 4.41
CA ALA A 187 -6.44 -0.38 5.00
C ALA A 187 -6.70 0.99 5.68
N PRO A 188 -6.73 2.11 4.93
CA PRO A 188 -6.84 3.45 5.51
C PRO A 188 -8.16 3.67 6.26
N VAL A 189 -9.27 3.08 5.81
CA VAL A 189 -10.58 3.23 6.47
C VAL A 189 -10.60 2.53 7.84
N VAL A 190 -9.94 1.37 7.97
CA VAL A 190 -9.78 0.69 9.26
C VAL A 190 -8.96 1.56 10.21
N PHE A 191 -7.85 2.13 9.71
CA PHE A 191 -7.02 3.05 10.49
C PHE A 191 -7.84 4.25 11.00
N GLU A 192 -8.58 4.92 10.12
CA GLU A 192 -9.41 6.07 10.47
C GLU A 192 -10.45 5.72 11.53
N GLU A 193 -11.15 4.60 11.37
CA GLU A 193 -12.20 4.15 12.29
C GLU A 193 -11.65 3.89 13.69
N LEU A 194 -10.59 3.10 13.80
CA LEU A 194 -10.00 2.73 15.08
C LEU A 194 -9.34 3.94 15.76
N ARG A 195 -8.69 4.82 14.99
CA ARG A 195 -8.09 6.06 15.48
C ARG A 195 -9.13 7.04 16.00
N ALA A 196 -10.20 7.27 15.24
CA ALA A 196 -11.27 8.20 15.63
C ALA A 196 -11.98 7.74 16.91
N LYS A 197 -12.19 6.43 17.06
CA LYS A 197 -12.80 5.81 18.24
C LYS A 197 -11.81 5.55 19.39
N LYS A 198 -10.52 5.83 19.19
CA LYS A 198 -9.43 5.60 20.17
C LYS A 198 -9.44 4.17 20.74
N VAL A 199 -9.71 3.19 19.88
CA VAL A 199 -9.89 1.78 20.30
C VAL A 199 -8.59 1.22 20.86
N THR A 200 -7.49 1.47 20.16
CA THR A 200 -6.16 0.98 20.49
C THR A 200 -5.11 1.79 19.73
N ARG A 201 -3.83 1.45 19.89
CA ARG A 201 -2.75 2.08 19.14
C ARG A 201 -2.79 1.60 17.69
N VAL A 202 -2.74 2.51 16.73
CA VAL A 202 -2.86 2.17 15.30
C VAL A 202 -1.77 2.82 14.46
N PHE A 203 -1.31 2.12 13.44
CA PHE A 203 -0.31 2.61 12.48
C PHE A 203 -0.70 2.20 11.06
N LEU A 204 -0.55 3.11 10.09
CA LEU A 204 -0.89 2.88 8.70
C LEU A 204 0.37 2.70 7.83
N LEU A 205 0.44 1.58 7.12
CA LEU A 205 1.35 1.35 6.01
C LEU A 205 0.54 1.43 4.72
N ASP A 206 0.79 2.43 3.89
CA ASP A 206 0.07 2.61 2.63
C ASP A 206 1.01 3.11 1.52
N TYR A 207 0.75 2.72 0.29
CA TYR A 207 1.50 3.22 -0.86
C TYR A 207 1.09 4.65 -1.25
N ASP A 208 -0.18 4.99 -1.00
CA ASP A 208 -0.79 6.27 -1.35
C ASP A 208 -0.29 7.41 -0.44
N ALA A 209 0.68 8.16 -0.95
CA ALA A 209 1.30 9.28 -0.25
C ALA A 209 0.32 10.43 0.07
N ARG A 210 -0.88 10.47 -0.53
CA ARG A 210 -1.86 11.54 -0.26
C ARG A 210 -2.28 11.56 1.21
N PHE A 211 -2.34 10.40 1.88
CA PHE A 211 -2.67 10.30 3.30
C PHE A 211 -1.62 10.93 4.23
N MET A 212 -0.36 11.03 3.80
CA MET A 212 0.74 11.60 4.60
C MET A 212 0.50 13.08 4.96
N LYS A 213 -0.33 13.78 4.21
CA LYS A 213 -0.74 15.17 4.51
C LYS A 213 -1.59 15.22 5.80
N PHE A 214 -2.47 14.24 5.98
CA PHE A 214 -3.48 14.20 7.04
C PHE A 214 -2.96 13.49 8.30
N ILE A 215 -2.18 12.43 8.11
CA ILE A 215 -1.76 11.53 9.18
C ILE A 215 -0.36 11.92 9.69
N LYS A 216 -0.14 11.83 11.01
CA LYS A 216 1.15 12.20 11.60
C LYS A 216 2.26 11.22 11.16
N PRO A 217 3.52 11.67 11.08
CA PRO A 217 4.66 10.77 10.85
C PRO A 217 4.78 9.62 11.84
N THR A 218 4.29 9.80 13.07
CA THR A 218 4.29 8.77 14.12
C THR A 218 3.17 7.73 13.99
N GLU A 219 2.29 7.88 13.01
CA GLU A 219 1.09 7.05 12.82
C GLU A 219 1.00 6.46 11.40
N MET A 220 1.94 6.80 10.50
CA MET A 220 1.92 6.33 9.12
C MET A 220 3.33 6.31 8.51
N ALA A 221 3.57 5.34 7.63
CA ALA A 221 4.70 5.37 6.70
C ALA A 221 4.24 5.04 5.27
N ARG A 222 4.92 5.62 4.27
CA ARG A 222 4.72 5.21 2.87
C ARG A 222 5.40 3.87 2.65
N TYR A 223 4.66 2.89 2.15
CA TYR A 223 5.07 1.49 2.15
C TYR A 223 4.53 0.71 0.94
N SER A 224 5.36 -0.17 0.37
CA SER A 224 4.98 -1.10 -0.69
C SER A 224 4.76 -2.50 -0.12
N MET A 225 3.50 -2.93 -0.06
CA MET A 225 3.08 -4.16 0.63
C MET A 225 3.47 -5.48 -0.02
N LEU A 226 3.98 -5.46 -1.26
CA LEU A 226 4.34 -6.69 -1.99
C LEU A 226 5.84 -6.99 -1.95
N VAL A 227 6.64 -6.03 -1.48
CA VAL A 227 8.11 -6.11 -1.45
C VAL A 227 8.69 -5.61 -0.14
N ASP A 228 7.87 -5.50 0.91
CA ASP A 228 8.25 -5.02 2.25
C ASP A 228 9.18 -3.79 2.23
N HIS A 229 8.77 -2.74 1.50
CA HIS A 229 9.64 -1.59 1.25
C HIS A 229 9.06 -0.30 1.81
N PHE A 230 9.84 0.37 2.67
CA PHE A 230 9.60 1.73 3.14
C PHE A 230 10.29 2.74 2.21
N PHE A 231 9.57 3.80 1.83
CA PHE A 231 10.10 4.83 0.94
C PHE A 231 10.94 5.89 1.67
N ASP A 232 10.91 5.90 3.00
CA ASP A 232 11.76 6.76 3.82
C ASP A 232 12.19 6.04 5.12
N ALA A 233 13.43 6.30 5.55
CA ALA A 233 14.02 5.65 6.72
C ALA A 233 13.27 5.97 8.01
N ARG A 234 12.70 7.17 8.11
CA ARG A 234 11.95 7.59 9.29
C ARG A 234 10.64 6.82 9.42
N GLY A 235 9.90 6.61 8.32
CA GLY A 235 8.72 5.77 8.32
C GLY A 235 9.01 4.34 8.80
N ALA A 236 10.15 3.78 8.41
CA ALA A 236 10.60 2.47 8.90
C ALA A 236 10.88 2.49 10.42
N GLU A 237 11.57 3.53 10.92
CA GLU A 237 11.86 3.70 12.35
C GLU A 237 10.58 3.87 13.19
N GLU A 238 9.65 4.70 12.73
CA GLU A 238 8.36 4.94 13.41
C GLU A 238 7.51 3.66 13.46
N CYS A 239 7.53 2.86 12.38
CA CYS A 239 6.88 1.54 12.36
C CYS A 239 7.56 0.58 13.34
N ALA A 240 8.90 0.50 13.35
CA ALA A 240 9.63 -0.34 14.29
C ALA A 240 9.32 0.04 15.75
N ARG A 241 9.23 1.33 16.06
CA ARG A 241 8.83 1.82 17.39
C ARG A 241 7.42 1.41 17.75
N PHE A 242 6.47 1.53 16.82
CA PHE A 242 5.10 1.05 17.00
C PHE A 242 5.07 -0.47 17.30
N LEU A 243 5.85 -1.27 16.57
CA LEU A 243 5.95 -2.72 16.80
C LEU A 243 6.57 -3.05 18.17
N ALA A 244 7.61 -2.33 18.59
CA ALA A 244 8.24 -2.52 19.91
C ALA A 244 7.31 -2.17 21.07
N GLU A 245 6.42 -1.18 20.90
CA GLU A 245 5.48 -0.73 21.93
C GLU A 245 4.19 -1.56 22.01
N THR A 246 4.03 -2.59 21.16
CA THR A 246 2.84 -3.44 21.11
C THR A 246 3.23 -4.90 21.32
N ASN A 247 2.60 -5.60 22.24
CA ASN A 247 2.89 -7.02 22.51
C ASN A 247 1.79 -7.96 21.99
N LYS A 248 0.61 -7.42 21.69
CA LYS A 248 -0.52 -8.13 21.10
C LYS A 248 -1.01 -7.40 19.86
N LEU A 249 -0.41 -7.77 18.73
CA LEU A 249 -0.56 -7.12 17.44
C LEU A 249 -1.61 -7.80 16.57
N LEU A 250 -2.49 -7.01 15.95
CA LEU A 250 -3.30 -7.43 14.82
C LEU A 250 -2.83 -6.70 13.56
N ILE A 251 -2.41 -7.45 12.54
CA ILE A 251 -2.14 -6.92 11.21
C ILE A 251 -3.44 -7.02 10.41
N VAL A 252 -3.97 -5.89 9.93
CA VAL A 252 -5.14 -5.84 9.06
C VAL A 252 -4.71 -5.38 7.68
N ALA A 253 -4.79 -6.26 6.69
CA ALA A 253 -4.35 -5.99 5.33
C ALA A 253 -5.53 -5.98 4.35
N ASP A 254 -5.60 -4.94 3.54
CA ASP A 254 -6.58 -4.78 2.45
C ASP A 254 -5.83 -4.50 1.14
N PRO A 255 -5.32 -5.55 0.48
CA PRO A 255 -4.59 -5.40 -0.78
C PRO A 255 -5.56 -5.16 -1.95
N PRO A 256 -5.10 -4.54 -3.06
CA PRO A 256 -5.93 -4.42 -4.26
C PRO A 256 -6.36 -5.82 -4.76
N PHE A 257 -7.56 -5.97 -5.31
CA PHE A 257 -8.14 -7.27 -5.73
C PHE A 257 -7.25 -8.13 -6.64
N GLY A 258 -6.40 -7.48 -7.45
CA GLY A 258 -5.45 -8.17 -8.31
C GLY A 258 -4.19 -8.65 -7.60
N ALA A 259 -3.97 -8.31 -6.33
CA ALA A 259 -2.70 -8.45 -5.63
C ALA A 259 -2.11 -9.86 -5.69
N MET A 260 -0.79 -9.93 -5.75
CA MET A 260 -0.08 -11.20 -5.80
C MET A 260 -0.03 -11.74 -4.37
N VAL A 261 -0.74 -12.84 -4.13
CA VAL A 261 -0.95 -13.39 -2.78
C VAL A 261 0.36 -13.75 -2.10
N SER A 262 1.25 -14.49 -2.77
CA SER A 262 2.48 -14.97 -2.13
C SER A 262 3.44 -13.84 -1.72
N PRO A 263 3.73 -12.81 -2.56
CA PRO A 263 4.51 -11.64 -2.13
C PRO A 263 3.87 -10.85 -0.98
N LEU A 264 2.54 -10.70 -0.98
CA LEU A 264 1.81 -10.05 0.11
C LEU A 264 2.03 -10.81 1.41
N LEU A 265 1.72 -12.11 1.42
CA LEU A 265 1.84 -12.93 2.63
C LEU A 265 3.29 -13.00 3.13
N LYS A 266 4.28 -13.02 2.23
CA LYS A 266 5.70 -12.88 2.59
C LYS A 266 5.99 -11.58 3.33
N SER A 267 5.48 -10.46 2.83
CA SER A 267 5.67 -9.15 3.48
C SER A 267 4.99 -9.08 4.85
N LEU A 268 3.79 -9.65 4.99
CA LEU A 268 3.09 -9.72 6.29
C LEU A 268 3.83 -10.62 7.29
N GLU A 269 4.42 -11.71 6.81
CA GLU A 269 5.24 -12.61 7.62
C GLU A 269 6.53 -11.92 8.07
N GLN A 270 7.19 -11.16 7.20
CA GLN A 270 8.37 -10.35 7.56
C GLN A 270 8.03 -9.29 8.62
N ILE A 271 6.86 -8.65 8.54
CA ILE A 271 6.37 -7.76 9.62
C ILE A 271 6.23 -8.53 10.94
N ALA A 272 5.55 -9.69 10.92
CA ALA A 272 5.34 -10.50 12.12
C ALA A 272 6.67 -11.00 12.73
N GLN A 273 7.66 -11.33 11.90
CA GLN A 273 9.00 -11.69 12.34
C GLN A 273 9.73 -10.51 12.97
N ARG A 274 9.70 -9.32 12.35
CA ARG A 274 10.26 -8.09 12.96
C ARG A 274 9.61 -7.78 14.30
N HIS A 275 8.29 -7.91 14.40
CA HIS A 275 7.57 -7.77 15.67
C HIS A 275 8.12 -8.75 16.71
N LYS A 276 8.18 -10.04 16.40
CA LYS A 276 8.70 -11.06 17.32
C LYS A 276 10.15 -10.79 17.76
N LEU A 277 11.02 -10.39 16.84
CA LEU A 277 12.44 -10.11 17.11
C LEU A 277 12.63 -8.94 18.08
N LEU A 278 11.77 -7.92 18.02
CA LEU A 278 11.83 -6.74 18.90
C LEU A 278 11.50 -7.04 20.37
N HIS A 279 10.98 -8.23 20.67
CA HIS A 279 10.53 -8.61 22.02
C HIS A 279 11.35 -9.74 22.67
N GLU A 280 12.49 -10.13 22.07
CA GLU A 280 13.57 -10.95 22.66
C GLU A 280 13.13 -12.16 23.56
N GLY A 281 12.02 -12.83 23.22
CA GLY A 281 11.54 -14.02 23.94
C GLY A 281 10.40 -13.78 24.95
N ALA A 282 9.90 -12.54 25.08
CA ALA A 282 8.63 -12.29 25.75
C ALA A 282 7.47 -12.99 25.01
N SER A 283 6.43 -13.37 25.75
CA SER A 283 5.20 -13.90 25.15
C SER A 283 4.48 -12.80 24.37
N VAL A 284 4.76 -12.72 23.07
CA VAL A 284 4.07 -11.82 22.13
C VAL A 284 3.11 -12.59 21.25
N GLU A 285 2.01 -11.93 20.90
CA GLU A 285 1.00 -12.48 20.00
C GLU A 285 0.87 -11.57 18.77
N CYS A 286 0.95 -12.16 17.59
CA CYS A 286 0.70 -11.47 16.33
C CYS A 286 -0.33 -12.27 15.52
N ARG A 287 -1.45 -11.63 15.17
CA ARG A 287 -2.51 -12.19 14.32
C ARG A 287 -2.62 -11.41 13.02
N LYS A 288 -3.11 -12.06 11.97
CA LYS A 288 -3.26 -11.50 10.62
C LYS A 288 -4.73 -11.60 10.21
N LEU A 289 -5.32 -10.50 9.75
CA LEU A 289 -6.62 -10.43 9.08
C LEU A 289 -6.39 -9.85 7.69
N VAL A 290 -6.67 -10.63 6.64
CA VAL A 290 -6.39 -10.22 5.25
C VAL A 290 -7.67 -10.31 4.45
N ALA A 291 -8.12 -9.19 3.89
CA ALA A 291 -9.27 -9.14 2.99
C ALA A 291 -8.83 -9.63 1.60
N LEU A 292 -9.33 -10.78 1.17
CA LEU A 292 -9.02 -11.36 -0.14
C LEU A 292 -10.29 -11.96 -0.77
N PRO A 293 -10.39 -11.99 -2.10
CA PRO A 293 -11.40 -12.78 -2.78
C PRO A 293 -11.33 -14.27 -2.39
N TYR A 294 -12.48 -14.86 -2.08
CA TYR A 294 -12.58 -16.25 -1.60
C TYR A 294 -11.93 -17.28 -2.53
N PHE A 295 -11.94 -17.05 -3.85
CA PHE A 295 -11.32 -17.95 -4.83
C PHE A 295 -9.79 -18.02 -4.73
N LEU A 296 -9.13 -17.16 -3.93
CA LEU A 296 -7.70 -17.20 -3.66
C LEU A 296 -7.33 -18.13 -2.48
N GLU A 297 -8.32 -18.75 -1.83
CA GLU A 297 -8.11 -19.61 -0.66
C GLU A 297 -7.00 -20.65 -0.88
N LYS A 298 -6.99 -21.32 -2.05
CA LYS A 298 -5.94 -22.29 -2.37
C LYS A 298 -4.55 -21.67 -2.33
N GLN A 299 -4.35 -20.50 -2.94
CA GLN A 299 -3.05 -19.81 -2.96
C GLN A 299 -2.62 -19.36 -1.55
N VAL A 300 -3.58 -18.97 -0.72
CA VAL A 300 -3.32 -18.62 0.68
C VAL A 300 -2.88 -19.86 1.46
N LYS A 301 -3.62 -20.97 1.36
CA LYS A 301 -3.30 -22.23 2.04
C LYS A 301 -1.99 -22.87 1.57
N ASP A 302 -1.68 -22.76 0.28
CA ASP A 302 -0.41 -23.22 -0.29
C ASP A 302 0.79 -22.44 0.30
N TYR A 303 0.57 -21.19 0.75
CA TYR A 303 1.60 -20.35 1.39
C TYR A 303 1.64 -20.49 2.92
N ASP A 304 0.49 -20.39 3.58
CA ASP A 304 0.34 -20.52 5.04
C ASP A 304 -0.89 -21.39 5.35
N ALA A 305 -0.64 -22.66 5.65
CA ALA A 305 -1.68 -23.65 5.95
C ALA A 305 -2.47 -23.34 7.24
N ASN A 306 -1.97 -22.43 8.10
CA ASN A 306 -2.65 -22.04 9.34
C ASN A 306 -3.69 -20.93 9.12
N MET A 307 -3.66 -20.24 7.97
CA MET A 307 -4.67 -19.25 7.65
C MET A 307 -6.01 -19.93 7.32
N LYS A 308 -7.08 -19.41 7.92
CA LYS A 308 -8.45 -19.87 7.71
C LYS A 308 -9.29 -18.77 7.09
N ILE A 309 -10.13 -19.13 6.13
CA ILE A 309 -11.18 -18.26 5.63
C ILE A 309 -12.35 -18.26 6.63
N THR A 310 -12.97 -17.10 6.82
CA THR A 310 -14.18 -16.94 7.63
C THR A 310 -15.39 -16.83 6.72
N ASP A 311 -16.58 -17.24 7.19
CA ASP A 311 -17.83 -17.08 6.44
C ASP A 311 -18.35 -15.63 6.40
N PHE A 312 -17.68 -14.70 7.10
CA PHE A 312 -18.02 -13.30 7.07
C PHE A 312 -17.77 -12.68 5.69
N LYS A 313 -18.82 -12.10 5.10
CA LYS A 313 -18.75 -11.39 3.84
C LYS A 313 -18.31 -9.94 4.09
N VAL A 314 -17.09 -9.64 3.69
CA VAL A 314 -16.56 -8.28 3.65
C VAL A 314 -17.33 -7.47 2.59
N SER A 315 -17.84 -6.30 2.99
CA SER A 315 -18.61 -5.41 2.14
C SER A 315 -17.88 -4.06 1.98
N PHE A 316 -18.10 -3.41 0.83
CA PHE A 316 -17.46 -2.16 0.46
C PHE A 316 -18.51 -1.10 0.05
N VAL A 317 -18.16 0.17 0.22
CA VAL A 317 -18.92 1.36 -0.23
C VAL A 317 -18.42 1.83 -1.59
#